data_AF-A0A135V638-F1
#
_entry.id   AF-A0A135V638-F1
#
_cell.length_a   1.000
_cell.length_b   1.000
_cell.length_c   1.000
_cell.angle_alpha   90.00
_cell.angle_beta   90.00
_cell.angle_gamma   90.00
#
_symmetry.space_group_name_H-M   'P 1'
#
loop_
_entity.id
_entity.type
_entity.pdbx_description
1 polymer ?
#
loop_
_entity_poly.entity_id
_entity_poly.type
_entity_poly.pdbx_seq_one_letter_code
_entity_poly.pdbx_strand_id
1 'polypeptide(L)'
;MQISTLASFAVFATVVFAKLHNAAVCVKNRQRGSTGNGTPYGITYGSWTEYEIDTAGTQCACNYYKNRNTGNNQWDKCPDCHFDGLQCVSNAWHIGGDEITYYCEKKCGTQGAEAN
;
A
#
# COMPACT_ATOMS: atom_id res chain seq x y z
N MET A 1 -54.25 -19.82 -2.44
CA MET A 1 -53.37 -18.64 -2.61
C MET A 1 -51.98 -19.03 -2.15
N GLN A 2 -51.05 -19.30 -3.07
CA GLN A 2 -49.63 -19.46 -2.77
C GLN A 2 -48.93 -18.24 -3.37
N ILE A 3 -48.48 -17.34 -2.49
CA ILE A 3 -47.72 -16.16 -2.89
C ILE A 3 -46.26 -16.59 -2.84
N SER A 4 -45.70 -16.94 -3.99
CA SER A 4 -44.28 -17.28 -4.14
C SER A 4 -43.47 -15.99 -4.04
N THR A 5 -42.91 -15.72 -2.87
CA THR A 5 -41.97 -14.62 -2.63
C THR A 5 -40.60 -14.96 -3.22
N LEU A 6 -40.33 -14.46 -4.42
CA LEU A 6 -38.98 -14.44 -4.99
C LEU A 6 -38.15 -13.36 -4.27
N ALA A 7 -37.43 -13.75 -3.23
CA ALA A 7 -36.44 -12.89 -2.59
C ALA A 7 -35.22 -12.75 -3.51
N SER A 8 -35.12 -11.61 -4.21
CA SER A 8 -33.93 -11.26 -4.98
C SER A 8 -32.84 -10.77 -4.04
N PHE A 9 -31.82 -11.58 -3.80
CA PHE A 9 -30.61 -11.17 -3.08
C PHE A 9 -29.74 -10.31 -4.01
N ALA A 10 -29.82 -8.99 -3.86
CA ALA A 10 -28.86 -8.07 -4.47
C ALA A 10 -27.51 -8.22 -3.74
N VAL A 11 -26.56 -8.91 -4.37
CA VAL A 11 -25.17 -8.96 -3.89
C VAL A 11 -24.53 -7.61 -4.19
N PHE A 12 -24.36 -6.77 -3.17
CA PHE A 12 -23.56 -5.57 -3.25
C PHE A 12 -22.09 -5.98 -3.39
N ALA A 13 -21.56 -5.92 -4.61
CA ALA A 13 -20.12 -6.04 -4.84
C ALA A 13 -19.45 -4.78 -4.28
N THR A 14 -18.78 -4.91 -3.13
CA THR A 14 -17.87 -3.87 -2.64
C THR A 14 -16.68 -3.83 -3.59
N VAL A 15 -16.70 -2.91 -4.55
CA VAL A 15 -15.53 -2.56 -5.35
C VAL A 15 -14.56 -1.81 -4.45
N VAL A 16 -13.64 -2.54 -3.83
CA VAL A 16 -12.49 -1.94 -3.15
C VAL A 16 -11.57 -1.45 -4.26
N PHE A 17 -11.58 -0.15 -4.54
CA PHE A 17 -10.58 0.46 -5.41
C PHE A 17 -9.26 0.46 -4.66
N ALA A 18 -8.35 -0.44 -5.03
CA ALA A 18 -6.97 -0.36 -4.56
C ALA A 18 -6.40 1.00 -4.98
N LYS A 19 -5.77 1.72 -4.05
CA LYS A 19 -4.92 2.87 -4.41
C LYS A 19 -3.72 2.28 -5.16
N LEU A 20 -3.78 2.38 -6.48
CA LEU A 20 -2.75 1.87 -7.38
C LEU A 20 -1.62 2.88 -7.51
N HIS A 21 -0.41 2.37 -7.62
CA HIS A 21 0.83 3.12 -7.64
C HIS A 21 1.77 2.53 -8.70
N ASN A 22 2.63 3.37 -9.26
CA ASN A 22 3.65 2.94 -10.21
C ASN A 22 5.03 2.75 -9.56
N ALA A 23 5.22 3.25 -8.34
CA ALA A 23 6.43 3.03 -7.57
C ALA A 23 6.13 2.85 -6.09
N ALA A 24 6.93 2.01 -5.41
CA ALA A 24 6.85 1.89 -3.96
C ALA A 24 8.20 1.52 -3.33
N VAL A 25 8.38 1.97 -2.09
CA VAL A 25 9.55 1.70 -1.25
C VAL A 25 9.10 1.22 0.13
N CYS A 26 9.85 0.29 0.72
CA CYS A 26 9.75 0.01 2.14
C CYS A 26 10.60 1.00 2.92
N VAL A 27 10.11 1.40 4.09
CA VAL A 27 10.76 2.42 4.91
C VAL A 27 11.04 1.94 6.33
N LYS A 28 12.06 2.54 6.95
CA LYS A 28 12.49 2.32 8.33
C LYS A 28 12.78 3.65 9.02
N ASN A 29 13.01 3.59 10.32
CA ASN A 29 13.23 4.75 11.19
C ASN A 29 12.17 5.85 11.01
N ARG A 30 10.90 5.47 10.81
CA ARG A 30 9.83 6.41 10.51
C ARG A 30 9.49 7.26 11.75
N GLN A 31 9.68 8.57 11.64
CA GLN A 31 9.32 9.55 12.65
C GLN A 31 8.19 10.43 12.16
N ARG A 32 7.23 10.70 13.04
CA ARG A 32 6.17 11.69 12.79
C ARG A 32 6.23 12.73 13.88
N GLY A 33 6.18 13.98 13.47
CA GLY A 33 6.14 15.09 14.40
C GLY A 33 5.28 16.21 13.87
N SER A 34 5.19 17.24 14.68
CA SER A 34 4.39 18.41 14.38
C SER A 34 5.20 19.64 14.73
N THR A 35 5.16 20.63 13.84
CA THR A 35 5.76 21.97 13.99
C THR A 35 4.92 22.76 14.97
N GLY A 36 4.84 22.26 16.20
CA GLY A 36 4.27 22.98 17.32
C GLY A 36 5.31 23.96 17.86
N ASN A 37 4.88 25.18 18.17
CA ASN A 37 5.77 26.21 18.73
C ASN A 37 6.01 26.05 20.25
N GLY A 38 5.92 24.83 20.79
CA GLY A 38 6.07 24.56 22.22
C GLY A 38 5.06 25.29 23.14
N THR A 39 3.98 25.86 22.61
CA THR A 39 2.98 26.59 23.40
C THR A 39 1.83 25.68 23.87
N PRO A 40 1.25 25.93 25.06
CA PRO A 40 0.11 25.14 25.58
C PRO A 40 -1.16 25.15 24.71
N TYR A 41 -1.26 26.06 23.73
CA TYR A 41 -2.44 26.25 22.89
C TYR A 41 -2.40 25.48 21.55
N GLY A 42 -1.38 24.64 21.32
CA GLY A 42 -1.43 23.58 20.32
C GLY A 42 -1.63 24.01 18.86
N ILE A 43 -1.32 25.26 18.50
CA ILE A 43 -1.38 25.70 17.10
C ILE A 43 -0.16 25.11 16.38
N THR A 44 -0.39 24.06 15.61
CA THR A 44 0.62 23.38 14.81
C THR A 44 0.70 24.04 13.44
N TYR A 45 1.91 24.41 13.00
CA TYR A 45 2.11 25.05 11.69
C TYR A 45 2.27 24.05 10.54
N GLY A 46 2.41 22.76 10.86
CA GLY A 46 2.49 21.67 9.88
C GLY A 46 2.93 20.36 10.53
N SER A 47 2.63 19.24 9.89
CA SER A 47 3.16 17.93 10.27
C SER A 47 4.38 17.60 9.40
N TRP A 48 5.33 16.85 9.96
CA TRP A 48 6.42 16.26 9.19
C TRP A 48 6.44 14.75 9.38
N THR A 49 6.85 14.06 8.33
CA THR A 49 7.20 12.64 8.38
C THR A 49 8.59 12.50 7.82
N GLU A 50 9.48 11.89 8.60
CA GLU A 50 10.83 11.54 8.18
C GLU A 50 10.95 10.02 8.20
N TYR A 51 11.66 9.46 7.23
CA TYR A 51 11.91 8.04 7.13
C TYR A 51 13.15 7.79 6.27
N GLU A 52 13.75 6.62 6.46
CA GLU A 52 14.81 6.10 5.60
C GLU A 52 14.24 5.04 4.66
N ILE A 53 14.68 5.06 3.40
CA ILE A 53 14.36 3.98 2.45
C ILE A 53 15.19 2.75 2.82
N ASP A 54 14.50 1.62 3.03
CA ASP A 54 15.12 0.32 3.21
C ASP A 54 15.16 -0.42 1.88
N THR A 55 16.29 -0.33 1.16
CA THR A 55 16.45 -0.97 -0.15
C THR A 55 16.39 -2.50 -0.09
N ALA A 56 16.89 -3.11 0.99
CA ALA A 56 16.82 -4.56 1.19
C ALA A 56 15.38 -5.01 1.45
N GLY A 57 14.66 -4.28 2.31
CA GLY A 57 13.24 -4.49 2.53
C GLY A 57 12.41 -4.28 1.26
N THR A 58 12.74 -3.25 0.48
CA THR A 58 12.08 -2.93 -0.78
C THR A 58 12.30 -4.00 -1.84
N GLN A 59 13.52 -4.50 -1.99
CA GLN A 59 13.81 -5.62 -2.89
C GLN A 59 13.04 -6.89 -2.48
N CYS A 60 13.00 -7.18 -1.18
CA CYS A 60 12.21 -8.29 -0.63
C CYS A 60 10.72 -8.14 -0.99
N ALA A 61 10.12 -6.98 -0.73
CA ALA A 61 8.72 -6.74 -1.00
C ALA A 61 8.42 -6.77 -2.51
N CYS A 62 9.31 -6.22 -3.33
CA CYS A 62 9.18 -6.23 -4.78
C CYS A 62 9.23 -7.66 -5.35
N ASN A 63 10.08 -8.52 -4.80
CA ASN A 63 10.12 -9.93 -5.20
C ASN A 63 8.82 -10.66 -4.86
N TYR A 64 8.19 -10.36 -3.71
CA TYR A 64 6.86 -10.89 -3.42
C TYR A 64 5.80 -10.35 -4.37
N TYR A 65 5.82 -9.05 -4.65
CA TYR A 65 4.85 -8.39 -5.52
C TYR A 65 4.92 -8.89 -6.96
N LYS A 66 6.14 -9.10 -7.48
CA LYS A 66 6.39 -9.68 -8.80
C LYS A 66 5.84 -11.11 -8.94
N ASN A 67 5.89 -11.89 -7.86
CA ASN A 67 5.38 -13.27 -7.83
C ASN A 67 3.92 -13.36 -7.38
N ARG A 68 3.22 -12.23 -7.25
CA ARG A 68 1.84 -12.18 -6.77
C ARG A 68 0.87 -12.73 -7.83
N ASN A 69 -0.06 -13.56 -7.36
CA ASN A 69 -1.16 -14.09 -8.15
C ASN A 69 -2.33 -14.46 -7.23
N THR A 70 -3.11 -13.47 -6.81
CA THR A 70 -4.22 -13.64 -5.83
C THR A 70 -5.60 -13.63 -6.45
N GLY A 71 -5.71 -13.41 -7.76
CA GLY A 71 -6.98 -13.19 -8.45
C GLY A 71 -6.76 -12.75 -9.90
N ASN A 72 -7.69 -11.98 -10.46
CA ASN A 72 -7.66 -11.54 -11.86
C ASN A 72 -7.77 -10.02 -12.03
N ASN A 73 -7.79 -9.25 -10.95
CA ASN A 73 -7.79 -7.80 -11.02
C ASN A 73 -6.36 -7.26 -11.28
N GLN A 74 -6.26 -5.97 -11.59
CA GLN A 74 -4.97 -5.30 -11.85
C GLN A 74 -3.99 -5.49 -10.68
N TRP A 75 -4.40 -5.21 -9.44
CA TRP A 75 -3.55 -5.37 -8.24
C TRP A 75 -3.34 -6.82 -7.78
N ASP A 76 -3.98 -7.81 -8.42
CA ASP A 76 -3.80 -9.22 -8.07
C ASP A 76 -2.52 -9.83 -8.66
N LYS A 77 -1.92 -9.17 -9.64
CA LYS A 77 -0.72 -9.60 -10.36
C LYS A 77 0.16 -8.39 -10.62
N CYS A 78 1.47 -8.56 -10.61
CA CYS A 78 2.38 -7.52 -11.06
C CYS A 78 3.41 -8.07 -12.05
N PRO A 79 3.00 -8.32 -13.31
CA PRO A 79 3.88 -8.90 -14.33
C PRO A 79 5.03 -7.97 -14.74
N ASP A 80 4.87 -6.66 -14.53
CA ASP A 80 5.85 -5.63 -14.85
C ASP A 80 6.64 -5.12 -13.63
N CYS A 81 6.36 -5.64 -12.44
CA CYS A 81 7.10 -5.28 -11.23
C CYS A 81 8.56 -5.67 -11.36
N HIS A 82 9.44 -4.71 -11.12
CA HIS A 82 10.87 -4.95 -10.99
C HIS A 82 11.49 -3.96 -10.01
N PHE A 83 12.58 -4.39 -9.38
CA PHE A 83 13.37 -3.56 -8.49
C PHE A 83 14.43 -2.83 -9.31
N ASP A 84 14.48 -1.50 -9.21
CA ASP A 84 15.40 -0.66 -9.98
C ASP A 84 16.73 -0.34 -9.25
N GLY A 85 16.90 -0.86 -8.03
CA GLY A 85 18.03 -0.57 -7.15
C GLY A 85 17.65 0.30 -5.94
N LEU A 86 16.50 0.98 -5.99
CA LEU A 86 15.98 1.79 -4.89
C LEU A 86 14.52 1.45 -4.55
N GLN A 87 13.67 1.32 -5.57
CA GLN A 87 12.22 1.20 -5.48
C GLN A 87 11.71 0.01 -6.29
N CYS A 88 10.51 -0.44 -5.98
CA CYS A 88 9.76 -1.37 -6.82
C CYS A 88 8.92 -0.58 -7.81
N VAL A 89 9.10 -0.82 -9.11
CA VAL A 89 8.45 -0.08 -10.18
C VAL A 89 7.46 -0.96 -10.94
N SER A 90 6.29 -0.43 -11.26
CA SER A 90 5.26 -1.00 -12.12
C SER A 90 4.73 0.07 -13.07
N ASN A 91 5.15 0.05 -14.34
CA ASN A 91 4.70 1.00 -15.35
C ASN A 91 3.19 0.94 -15.62
N ALA A 92 2.57 -0.20 -15.37
CA ALA A 92 1.15 -0.44 -15.54
C ALA A 92 0.35 -0.34 -14.23
N TRP A 93 0.90 0.32 -13.20
CA TRP A 93 0.17 0.69 -11.98
C TRP A 93 -0.44 -0.51 -11.25
N HIS A 94 0.32 -1.59 -11.05
CA HIS A 94 -0.18 -2.79 -10.38
C HIS A 94 0.07 -2.80 -8.86
N ILE A 95 0.80 -1.81 -8.31
CA ILE A 95 1.18 -1.80 -6.89
C ILE A 95 0.05 -1.21 -6.07
N GLY A 96 -0.49 -1.96 -5.11
CA GLY A 96 -1.50 -1.51 -4.16
C GLY A 96 -0.85 -0.95 -2.90
N GLY A 97 -1.29 0.23 -2.44
CA GLY A 97 -0.68 0.93 -1.30
C GLY A 97 -0.79 0.16 0.04
N ASP A 98 -1.95 -0.45 0.31
CA ASP A 98 -2.15 -1.24 1.53
C ASP A 98 -1.38 -2.57 1.43
N GLU A 99 -1.40 -3.19 0.25
CA GLU A 99 -0.72 -4.45 -0.02
C GLU A 99 0.79 -4.32 0.10
N ILE A 100 1.41 -3.30 -0.50
CA ILE A 100 2.87 -3.14 -0.41
C ILE A 100 3.28 -2.84 1.04
N THR A 101 2.48 -2.09 1.79
CA THR A 101 2.67 -1.88 3.24
C THR A 101 2.65 -3.22 3.98
N TYR A 102 1.69 -4.11 3.68
CA TYR A 102 1.65 -5.45 4.26
C TYR A 102 2.91 -6.26 3.97
N TYR A 103 3.42 -6.25 2.73
CA TYR A 103 4.67 -6.97 2.41
C TYR A 103 5.86 -6.38 3.15
N CYS A 104 6.00 -5.06 3.13
CA CYS A 104 7.05 -4.34 3.83
C CYS A 104 7.05 -4.67 5.34
N GLU A 105 5.90 -4.60 6.01
CA GLU A 105 5.82 -4.81 7.46
C GLU A 105 5.81 -6.30 7.87
N LYS A 106 5.00 -7.12 7.21
CA LYS A 106 4.71 -8.49 7.67
C LYS A 106 5.58 -9.55 7.02
N LYS A 107 6.14 -9.29 5.84
CA LYS A 107 6.97 -10.27 5.11
C LYS A 107 8.44 -9.88 5.13
N CYS A 108 8.76 -8.59 5.09
CA CYS A 108 10.13 -8.10 5.00
C CYS A 108 10.63 -7.41 6.27
N GLY A 109 9.77 -7.23 7.29
CA GLY A 109 10.18 -6.78 8.63
C GLY A 109 10.54 -5.30 8.74
N THR A 110 10.09 -4.47 7.80
CA THR A 110 10.30 -3.01 7.82
C THR A 110 9.16 -2.29 8.57
N GLN A 111 9.27 -0.97 8.76
CA GLN A 111 8.30 -0.19 9.57
C GLN A 111 7.14 0.40 8.76
N GLY A 112 7.10 0.17 7.45
CA GLY A 112 6.01 0.61 6.58
C GLY A 112 6.43 0.70 5.12
N ALA A 113 5.55 1.28 4.30
CA ALA A 113 5.85 1.60 2.90
C ALA A 113 5.42 3.04 2.55
N GLU A 114 5.99 3.55 1.47
CA GLU A 114 5.55 4.75 0.76
C GLU A 114 5.35 4.36 -0.71
N ALA A 115 4.24 4.79 -1.31
CA ALA A 115 3.88 4.46 -2.67
C ALA A 115 3.40 5.71 -3.42
N ASN A 116 3.77 5.82 -4.69
CA ASN A 116 3.45 6.93 -5.59
C ASN A 116 2.80 6.39 -6.86
#